data_AF-A0A5C9C3J7-F1
#
_entry.id   AF-A0A5C9C3J7-F1
#
_cell.length_a   1.000
_cell.length_b   1.000
_cell.length_c   1.000
_cell.angle_alpha   90.00
_cell.angle_beta   90.00
_cell.angle_gamma   90.00
#
_symmetry.space_group_name_H-M   'P 1'
#
loop_
_entity.id
_entity.type
_entity.pdbx_description
1 polymer ?
#
loop_
_entity_poly.entity_id
_entity_poly.type
_entity_poly.pdbx_seq_one_letter_code
_entity_poly.pdbx_strand_id
1 'polypeptide(L)'
;MRLCSRVCFPISSDSLPAQSRFYKSLIPTSPPGPGQQYAFEVDLDRCSGCKACVTACHSLNGLDQNETWRDVGMLVGGTTELPVLQHVTTACHHCLEPGCMSACPVDAYEKDPVTGIVKHLDDQCFGCQYCTLACPYDVPKYHSGLGIVRKCDMCSDRLAHGEAPAGVQACPHEAIAIRIVSREQVVEDCEANSFLPGAPEPQITLPTTTYKSKKVFPRNLLPVDFHSVSAQHPHWPLIVMLVLTQLSVGAFLVGLGLERLLSMELVAAIRPLHSLNALAFGLLALGASTLHLGRPQYAWRAVIGLRHSWLSREIVVFGGFAGAAVVYAIGSWFGFESFGLGPFLHDVVGWSVGAFGLIGVFCSVMIYAFTQRAFWSFPLTATRFALTTALLGIAATWVTLLALAVINNGPVTRLLVRRGDLVCQALMIVTVAKLGFEALIFRHLLRKQTTPLKRTALLMAGPLVRWTQARFACGVLGGVLMPAVLRTLIGDVAPSSVSMLVTSAVLANACLVGELLERYLFFAAVASPRMPGTLRS
;
A
#
# COMPACT_ATOMS: atom_id res chain seq x y z
N MET A 1 -30.89 -26.19 -3.93
CA MET A 1 -31.94 -26.22 -4.97
C MET A 1 -33.27 -25.82 -4.35
N ARG A 2 -33.62 -24.52 -4.39
CA ARG A 2 -34.99 -23.98 -4.37
C ARG A 2 -34.91 -22.64 -5.08
N LEU A 3 -35.47 -22.59 -6.29
CA LEU A 3 -35.62 -21.39 -7.10
C LEU A 3 -36.53 -20.42 -6.33
N CYS A 4 -35.99 -19.28 -5.89
CA CYS A 4 -36.81 -18.15 -5.49
C CYS A 4 -36.95 -17.25 -6.71
N SER A 5 -38.07 -17.40 -7.40
CA SER A 5 -38.53 -16.53 -8.47
C SER A 5 -38.54 -15.08 -7.98
N ARG A 6 -37.88 -14.20 -8.72
CA ARG A 6 -37.98 -12.74 -8.56
C ARG A 6 -39.42 -12.32 -8.83
N VAL A 7 -40.18 -12.09 -7.77
CA VAL A 7 -41.44 -11.35 -7.86
C VAL A 7 -41.06 -9.88 -8.01
N CYS A 8 -41.10 -9.37 -9.23
CA CYS A 8 -41.25 -7.92 -9.45
C CYS A 8 -42.64 -7.55 -8.93
N PHE A 9 -42.70 -6.90 -7.76
CA PHE A 9 -43.93 -6.25 -7.33
C PHE A 9 -44.21 -5.08 -8.29
N PRO A 10 -45.42 -5.00 -8.87
CA PRO A 10 -45.84 -3.79 -9.56
C PRO A 10 -45.94 -2.66 -8.52
N ILE A 11 -45.31 -1.52 -8.83
CA ILE A 11 -45.42 -0.29 -8.04
C ILE A 11 -46.91 0.08 -8.00
N SER A 12 -47.56 -0.07 -6.84
CA SER A 12 -48.84 0.57 -6.58
C SER A 12 -48.60 2.08 -6.57
N SER A 13 -49.11 2.77 -7.57
CA SER A 13 -49.22 4.22 -7.61
C SER A 13 -50.15 4.68 -6.48
N ASP A 14 -49.63 5.42 -5.48
CA ASP A 14 -50.15 6.75 -5.12
C ASP A 14 -49.61 7.37 -3.82
N SER A 15 -48.81 6.68 -2.99
CA SER A 15 -48.13 7.34 -1.87
C SER A 15 -46.67 7.61 -2.19
N LEU A 16 -46.37 8.80 -2.73
CA LEU A 16 -45.00 9.31 -2.72
C LEU A 16 -44.48 9.30 -1.27
N PRO A 17 -43.17 9.06 -1.03
CA PRO A 17 -42.63 9.15 0.31
C PRO A 17 -42.97 10.50 0.95
N ALA A 18 -43.27 10.51 2.25
CA ALA A 18 -43.85 11.68 2.94
C ALA A 18 -43.03 12.98 2.78
N GLN A 19 -41.72 12.85 2.61
CA GLN A 19 -40.78 13.97 2.47
C GLN A 19 -40.39 14.27 1.01
N SER A 20 -40.98 13.57 0.04
CA SER A 20 -40.61 13.66 -1.39
C SER A 20 -40.69 15.07 -1.96
N ARG A 21 -41.61 15.90 -1.47
CA ARG A 21 -41.72 17.32 -1.87
C ARG A 21 -40.41 18.12 -1.71
N PHE A 22 -39.52 17.71 -0.82
CA PHE A 22 -38.28 18.41 -0.51
C PHE A 22 -37.08 17.97 -1.34
N TYR A 23 -37.14 16.80 -1.99
CA TYR A 23 -35.97 16.23 -2.66
C TYR A 23 -36.25 15.64 -4.04
N LYS A 24 -37.51 15.57 -4.47
CA LYS A 24 -37.89 14.96 -5.76
C LYS A 24 -37.18 15.63 -6.95
N SER A 25 -36.91 16.93 -6.87
CA SER A 25 -36.13 17.69 -7.87
C SER A 25 -34.61 17.42 -7.81
N LEU A 26 -34.13 16.84 -6.72
CA LEU A 26 -32.72 16.58 -6.44
C LEU A 26 -32.31 15.16 -6.82
N ILE A 27 -33.22 14.32 -7.30
CA ILE A 27 -32.93 12.99 -7.82
C ILE A 27 -33.50 12.80 -9.22
N PRO A 28 -32.93 11.91 -10.04
CA PRO A 28 -33.48 11.60 -11.35
C PRO A 28 -34.84 10.89 -11.23
N THR A 29 -35.75 11.16 -12.16
CA THR A 29 -37.07 10.51 -12.24
C THR A 29 -37.03 9.15 -12.93
N SER A 30 -35.91 8.81 -13.57
CA SER A 30 -35.68 7.55 -14.28
C SER A 30 -34.30 6.98 -13.97
N PRO A 31 -34.08 5.67 -14.19
CA PRO A 31 -32.73 5.11 -14.20
C PRO A 31 -31.89 5.69 -15.35
N PRO A 32 -30.54 5.60 -15.28
CA PRO A 32 -29.67 5.95 -16.39
C PRO A 32 -29.90 5.05 -17.60
N GLY A 33 -29.75 5.60 -18.80
CA GLY A 33 -29.76 4.83 -20.04
C GLY A 33 -28.39 4.21 -20.38
N PRO A 34 -28.28 3.51 -21.52
CA PRO A 34 -27.01 3.02 -22.03
C PRO A 34 -25.97 4.14 -22.15
N GLY A 35 -24.73 3.89 -21.72
CA GLY A 35 -23.66 4.90 -21.73
C GLY A 35 -23.77 5.96 -20.63
N GLN A 36 -24.75 5.85 -19.72
CA GLN A 36 -24.94 6.80 -18.62
C GLN A 36 -24.77 6.13 -17.25
N GLN A 37 -24.57 6.94 -16.22
CA GLN A 37 -24.65 6.48 -14.83
C GLN A 37 -25.08 7.61 -13.88
N TYR A 38 -25.38 7.26 -12.64
CA TYR A 38 -25.59 8.25 -11.59
C TYR A 38 -24.29 8.91 -11.15
N ALA A 39 -24.41 10.18 -10.76
CA ALA A 39 -23.36 11.00 -10.21
C ALA A 39 -23.92 11.91 -9.12
N PHE A 40 -23.06 12.25 -8.15
CA PHE A 40 -23.32 13.41 -7.31
C PHE A 40 -23.06 14.70 -8.12
N GLU A 41 -23.97 15.64 -8.01
CA GLU A 41 -23.75 17.04 -8.40
C GLU A 41 -23.66 17.87 -7.12
N VAL A 42 -22.63 18.70 -7.02
CA VAL A 42 -22.42 19.61 -5.89
C VAL A 42 -22.38 21.04 -6.40
N ASP A 43 -23.41 21.83 -6.06
CA ASP A 43 -23.45 23.27 -6.29
C ASP A 43 -22.63 23.98 -5.19
N LEU A 44 -21.43 24.43 -5.57
CA LEU A 44 -20.50 25.10 -4.69
C LEU A 44 -20.98 26.50 -4.29
N ASP A 45 -21.84 27.15 -5.08
CA ASP A 45 -22.38 28.47 -4.75
C ASP A 45 -23.48 28.40 -3.68
N ARG A 46 -24.13 27.24 -3.55
CA ARG A 46 -25.13 26.97 -2.51
C ARG A 46 -24.55 26.29 -1.26
N CYS A 47 -23.38 25.68 -1.38
CA CYS A 47 -22.76 24.96 -0.26
C CYS A 47 -22.22 25.93 0.82
N SER A 48 -22.91 26.01 1.95
CA SER A 48 -22.48 26.81 3.12
C SER A 48 -21.52 26.11 4.07
N GLY A 49 -21.21 24.83 3.82
CA GLY A 49 -20.33 24.06 4.71
C GLY A 49 -20.93 23.66 6.06
N CYS A 50 -22.26 23.74 6.24
CA CYS A 50 -22.96 23.45 7.52
C CYS A 50 -22.84 22.02 8.07
N LYS A 51 -22.28 21.06 7.30
CA LYS A 51 -22.10 19.64 7.68
C LYS A 51 -23.40 18.86 8.00
N ALA A 52 -24.58 19.36 7.64
CA ALA A 52 -25.83 18.61 7.75
C ALA A 52 -25.79 17.28 6.96
N CYS A 53 -25.17 17.30 5.78
CA CYS A 53 -24.98 16.12 4.95
C CYS A 53 -24.04 15.07 5.56
N VAL A 54 -23.06 15.48 6.38
CA VAL A 54 -22.16 14.59 7.12
C VAL A 54 -22.95 13.88 8.22
N THR A 55 -23.67 14.67 9.04
CA THR A 55 -24.47 14.16 10.17
C THR A 55 -25.56 13.20 9.69
N ALA A 56 -26.28 13.55 8.62
CA ALA A 56 -27.33 12.67 8.07
C ALA A 56 -26.76 11.35 7.51
N CYS A 57 -25.60 11.41 6.86
CA CYS A 57 -24.92 10.20 6.39
C CYS A 57 -24.46 9.33 7.57
N HIS A 58 -23.91 9.95 8.61
CA HIS A 58 -23.49 9.28 9.83
C HIS A 58 -24.64 8.55 10.52
N SER A 59 -25.75 9.27 10.77
CA SER A 59 -26.94 8.72 11.43
C SER A 59 -27.63 7.62 10.63
N LEU A 60 -27.81 7.79 9.31
CA LEU A 60 -28.49 6.79 8.49
C LEU A 60 -27.72 5.47 8.45
N ASN A 61 -26.39 5.54 8.34
CA ASN A 61 -25.54 4.36 8.13
C ASN A 61 -25.00 3.76 9.44
N GLY A 62 -25.36 4.33 10.61
CA GLY A 62 -24.89 3.85 11.91
C GLY A 62 -23.35 3.84 12.00
N LEU A 63 -22.71 4.93 11.58
CA LEU A 63 -21.24 5.03 11.59
C LEU A 63 -20.72 5.23 13.02
N ASP A 64 -19.50 4.77 13.29
CA ASP A 64 -18.83 5.02 14.57
C ASP A 64 -18.43 6.49 14.71
N GLN A 65 -18.14 6.96 15.92
CA GLN A 65 -17.80 8.38 16.20
C GLN A 65 -16.66 8.92 15.33
N ASN A 66 -15.68 8.07 15.00
CA ASN A 66 -14.49 8.44 14.23
C ASN A 66 -14.58 8.06 12.74
N GLU A 67 -15.75 7.61 12.27
CA GLU A 67 -15.95 7.21 10.88
C GLU A 67 -16.80 8.24 10.12
N THR A 68 -16.30 8.67 8.96
CA THR A 68 -17.02 9.54 8.04
C THR A 68 -17.00 8.96 6.63
N TRP A 69 -18.15 8.93 5.98
CA TRP A 69 -18.28 8.55 4.56
C TRP A 69 -18.49 9.75 3.63
N ARG A 70 -18.76 10.92 4.22
CA ARG A 70 -18.90 12.21 3.56
C ARG A 70 -18.20 13.24 4.43
N ASP A 71 -17.43 14.11 3.80
CA ASP A 71 -16.68 15.17 4.46
C ASP A 71 -17.03 16.54 3.88
N VAL A 72 -16.69 17.59 4.62
CA VAL A 72 -16.73 18.98 4.16
C VAL A 72 -15.36 19.60 4.37
N GLY A 73 -14.73 20.01 3.27
CA GLY A 73 -13.48 20.75 3.26
C GLY A 73 -13.67 22.22 2.89
N MET A 74 -12.58 22.98 3.00
CA MET A 74 -12.53 24.40 2.66
C MET A 74 -11.32 24.73 1.77
N LEU A 75 -11.57 25.48 0.71
CA LEU A 75 -10.55 26.15 -0.08
C LEU A 75 -10.48 27.62 0.34
N VAL A 76 -9.27 28.16 0.37
CA VAL A 76 -8.97 29.54 0.76
C VAL A 76 -8.07 30.21 -0.29
N GLY A 77 -8.29 31.48 -0.58
CA GLY A 77 -7.53 32.22 -1.60
C GLY A 77 -7.96 33.67 -1.70
N GLY A 78 -7.70 34.30 -2.85
CA GLY A 78 -7.98 35.72 -3.06
C GLY A 78 -6.90 36.63 -2.48
N THR A 79 -7.28 37.85 -2.11
CA THR A 79 -6.38 38.88 -1.54
C THR A 79 -6.79 39.21 -0.11
N THR A 80 -6.00 40.02 0.59
CA THR A 80 -6.35 40.54 1.92
C THR A 80 -7.61 41.40 1.88
N GLU A 81 -7.84 42.12 0.78
CA GLU A 81 -8.99 42.99 0.59
C GLU A 81 -10.21 42.22 0.07
N LEU A 82 -9.99 41.14 -0.69
CA LEU A 82 -11.02 40.27 -1.25
C LEU A 82 -10.69 38.79 -0.97
N PRO A 83 -10.84 38.34 0.28
CA PRO A 83 -10.61 36.94 0.63
C PRO A 83 -11.71 36.06 0.04
N VAL A 84 -11.32 34.89 -0.47
CA VAL A 84 -12.23 33.88 -1.00
C VAL A 84 -12.20 32.66 -0.11
N LEU A 85 -13.39 32.25 0.36
CA LEU A 85 -13.62 31.00 1.09
C LEU A 85 -14.63 30.17 0.28
N GLN A 86 -14.26 28.93 -0.06
CA GLN A 86 -15.13 28.02 -0.79
C GLN A 86 -15.25 26.69 -0.04
N HIS A 87 -16.47 26.35 0.37
CA HIS A 87 -16.76 25.06 0.97
C HIS A 87 -16.97 23.99 -0.11
N VAL A 88 -16.46 22.79 0.16
CA VAL A 88 -16.58 21.63 -0.72
C VAL A 88 -17.09 20.47 0.11
N THR A 89 -18.25 19.91 -0.24
CA THR A 89 -18.69 18.62 0.32
C THR A 89 -18.32 17.49 -0.64
N THR A 90 -17.84 16.38 -0.10
CA THR A 90 -17.38 15.24 -0.89
C THR A 90 -17.77 13.92 -0.25
N ALA A 91 -17.94 12.89 -1.06
CA ALA A 91 -18.16 11.51 -0.65
C ALA A 91 -17.52 10.57 -1.70
N CYS A 92 -17.92 9.29 -1.76
CA CYS A 92 -17.53 8.42 -2.87
C CYS A 92 -17.94 9.02 -4.23
N HIS A 93 -17.01 9.03 -5.18
CA HIS A 93 -17.26 9.53 -6.53
C HIS A 93 -17.83 8.49 -7.51
N HIS A 94 -18.02 7.24 -7.05
CA HIS A 94 -18.54 6.11 -7.85
C HIS A 94 -17.97 6.10 -9.28
N CYS A 95 -16.64 6.15 -9.35
CA CYS A 95 -15.89 6.50 -10.55
C CYS A 95 -16.14 5.56 -11.74
N LEU A 96 -15.80 6.01 -12.96
CA LEU A 96 -15.87 5.13 -14.14
C LEU A 96 -14.93 3.94 -14.01
N GLU A 97 -13.72 4.20 -13.50
CA GLU A 97 -12.65 3.23 -13.27
C GLU A 97 -12.28 3.22 -11.77
N PRO A 98 -13.02 2.47 -10.93
CA PRO A 98 -12.84 2.55 -9.49
C PRO A 98 -11.55 1.85 -9.05
N GLY A 99 -10.53 2.62 -8.67
CA GLY A 99 -9.28 2.07 -8.14
C GLY A 99 -9.46 1.14 -6.93
N CYS A 100 -10.48 1.39 -6.10
CA CYS A 100 -10.83 0.51 -4.96
C CYS A 100 -11.31 -0.89 -5.41
N MET A 101 -12.06 -0.97 -6.51
CA MET A 101 -12.54 -2.24 -7.08
C MET A 101 -11.38 -3.00 -7.73
N SER A 102 -10.58 -2.33 -8.57
CA SER A 102 -9.43 -2.95 -9.24
C SER A 102 -8.39 -3.48 -8.25
N ALA A 103 -8.18 -2.79 -7.12
CA ALA A 103 -7.24 -3.21 -6.08
C ALA A 103 -7.74 -4.40 -5.24
N CYS A 104 -9.05 -4.60 -5.10
CA CYS A 104 -9.59 -5.60 -4.19
C CYS A 104 -9.22 -7.02 -4.63
N PRO A 105 -8.62 -7.85 -3.75
CA PRO A 105 -8.21 -9.20 -4.14
C PRO A 105 -9.33 -10.26 -4.04
N VAL A 106 -10.50 -9.88 -3.53
CA VAL A 106 -11.63 -10.80 -3.22
C VAL A 106 -12.95 -10.37 -3.85
N ASP A 107 -12.91 -9.40 -4.77
CA ASP A 107 -14.11 -8.84 -5.41
C ASP A 107 -15.18 -8.38 -4.41
N ALA A 108 -14.75 -7.81 -3.29
CA ALA A 108 -15.64 -7.16 -2.30
C ALA A 108 -16.20 -5.81 -2.79
N TYR A 109 -16.11 -5.54 -4.09
CA TYR A 109 -16.74 -4.40 -4.73
C TYR A 109 -17.41 -4.85 -6.01
N GLU A 110 -18.62 -4.34 -6.23
CA GLU A 110 -19.32 -4.48 -7.49
C GLU A 110 -19.67 -3.10 -8.03
N LYS A 111 -19.67 -2.95 -9.35
CA LYS A 111 -20.22 -1.76 -10.00
C LYS A 111 -21.51 -2.16 -10.69
N ASP A 112 -22.61 -1.56 -10.24
CA ASP A 112 -23.92 -1.81 -10.84
C ASP A 112 -23.93 -1.36 -12.31
N PRO A 113 -24.31 -2.22 -13.26
CA PRO A 113 -24.18 -1.95 -14.69
C PRO A 113 -25.19 -0.92 -15.22
N VAL A 114 -26.28 -0.65 -14.48
CA VAL A 114 -27.34 0.29 -14.88
C VAL A 114 -27.10 1.65 -14.25
N THR A 115 -26.87 1.67 -12.94
CA THR A 115 -26.74 2.89 -12.15
C THR A 115 -25.30 3.40 -12.07
N GLY A 116 -24.31 2.54 -12.34
CA GLY A 116 -22.88 2.84 -12.16
C GLY A 116 -22.45 2.97 -10.70
N ILE A 117 -23.33 2.71 -9.74
CA ILE A 117 -23.00 2.76 -8.31
C ILE A 117 -22.01 1.64 -7.99
N VAL A 118 -20.82 2.03 -7.56
CA VAL A 118 -19.86 1.11 -6.94
C VAL A 118 -20.32 0.80 -5.51
N LYS A 119 -20.63 -0.45 -5.19
CA LYS A 119 -21.02 -0.92 -3.84
C LYS A 119 -19.89 -1.74 -3.21
N HIS A 120 -19.84 -1.78 -1.88
CA HIS A 120 -18.95 -2.68 -1.15
C HIS A 120 -19.77 -3.87 -0.64
N LEU A 121 -19.19 -5.07 -0.69
CA LEU A 121 -19.81 -6.33 -0.27
C LEU A 121 -19.15 -6.82 1.03
N ASP A 122 -19.83 -6.60 2.15
CA ASP A 122 -19.32 -6.83 3.51
C ASP A 122 -18.99 -8.29 3.82
N ASP A 123 -19.68 -9.24 3.17
CA ASP A 123 -19.52 -10.68 3.32
C ASP A 123 -18.29 -11.24 2.60
N GLN A 124 -17.82 -10.54 1.56
CA GLN A 124 -16.62 -10.89 0.80
C GLN A 124 -15.35 -10.30 1.40
N CYS A 125 -15.48 -9.15 2.06
CA CYS A 125 -14.34 -8.43 2.61
C CYS A 125 -13.70 -9.16 3.79
N PHE A 126 -12.37 -9.24 3.77
CA PHE A 126 -11.54 -9.78 4.85
C PHE A 126 -10.61 -8.73 5.47
N GLY A 127 -10.82 -7.45 5.12
CA GLY A 127 -10.17 -6.33 5.78
C GLY A 127 -8.67 -6.16 5.47
N CYS A 128 -8.21 -6.46 4.25
CA CYS A 128 -6.80 -6.22 3.86
C CYS A 128 -6.42 -4.74 3.73
N GLN A 129 -7.40 -3.83 3.70
CA GLN A 129 -7.24 -2.37 3.61
C GLN A 129 -6.54 -1.86 2.34
N TYR A 130 -6.19 -2.70 1.36
CA TYR A 130 -5.50 -2.23 0.15
C TYR A 130 -6.33 -1.19 -0.64
N CYS A 131 -7.67 -1.32 -0.64
CA CYS A 131 -8.56 -0.35 -1.26
C CYS A 131 -8.51 1.06 -0.64
N THR A 132 -8.11 1.21 0.64
CA THR A 132 -7.95 2.52 1.29
C THR A 132 -6.72 3.26 0.74
N LEU A 133 -5.69 2.52 0.32
CA LEU A 133 -4.49 3.07 -0.32
C LEU A 133 -4.74 3.42 -1.80
N ALA A 134 -5.54 2.58 -2.48
CA ALA A 134 -5.84 2.69 -3.91
C ALA A 134 -6.81 3.83 -4.25
N CYS A 135 -7.72 4.18 -3.34
CA CYS A 135 -8.63 5.31 -3.57
C CYS A 135 -7.88 6.64 -3.36
N PRO A 136 -7.77 7.51 -4.38
CA PRO A 136 -7.05 8.78 -4.23
C PRO A 136 -7.82 9.81 -3.40
N TYR A 137 -9.09 9.51 -3.08
CA TYR A 137 -10.00 10.41 -2.37
C TYR A 137 -10.17 10.07 -0.89
N ASP A 138 -9.47 9.04 -0.39
CA ASP A 138 -9.56 8.58 1.01
C ASP A 138 -11.00 8.22 1.44
N VAL A 139 -11.75 7.55 0.55
CA VAL A 139 -13.17 7.23 0.77
C VAL A 139 -13.39 5.90 1.49
N PRO A 140 -12.74 4.77 1.13
CA PRO A 140 -12.88 3.53 1.88
C PRO A 140 -12.26 3.66 3.28
N LYS A 141 -13.05 3.39 4.32
CA LYS A 141 -12.63 3.46 5.72
C LYS A 141 -12.63 2.08 6.35
N TYR A 142 -11.58 1.75 7.09
CA TYR A 142 -11.49 0.48 7.80
C TYR A 142 -12.28 0.53 9.12
N HIS A 143 -13.13 -0.46 9.34
CA HIS A 143 -13.91 -0.62 10.56
C HIS A 143 -13.33 -1.77 11.40
N SER A 144 -12.56 -1.41 12.42
CA SER A 144 -11.84 -2.39 13.26
C SER A 144 -12.77 -3.37 13.97
N GLY A 145 -13.94 -2.92 14.44
CA GLY A 145 -14.90 -3.78 15.13
C GLY A 145 -15.55 -4.87 14.25
N LEU A 146 -15.56 -4.67 12.92
CA LEU A 146 -16.17 -5.61 11.97
C LEU A 146 -15.12 -6.38 11.15
N GLY A 147 -13.86 -5.93 11.20
CA GLY A 147 -12.75 -6.49 10.42
C GLY A 147 -12.89 -6.28 8.91
N ILE A 148 -13.59 -5.22 8.47
CA ILE A 148 -13.85 -4.93 7.05
C ILE A 148 -13.66 -3.46 6.73
N VAL A 149 -13.59 -3.15 5.45
CA VAL A 149 -13.67 -1.77 4.95
C VAL A 149 -15.13 -1.43 4.66
N ARG A 150 -15.52 -0.17 4.83
CA ARG A 150 -16.83 0.35 4.44
C ARG A 150 -16.67 1.66 3.66
N LYS A 151 -17.72 2.08 2.95
CA LYS A 151 -17.75 3.35 2.23
C LYS A 151 -19.18 3.74 1.86
N CYS A 152 -19.36 5.01 1.47
CA CYS A 152 -20.58 5.48 0.81
C CYS A 152 -20.97 4.58 -0.38
N ASP A 153 -22.24 4.18 -0.39
CA ASP A 153 -22.90 3.36 -1.41
C ASP A 153 -23.92 4.17 -2.24
N MET A 154 -23.87 5.50 -2.14
CA MET A 154 -24.87 6.43 -2.70
C MET A 154 -26.29 6.24 -2.12
N CYS A 155 -26.44 5.61 -0.94
CA CYS A 155 -27.73 5.21 -0.40
C CYS A 155 -28.56 4.46 -1.45
N SER A 156 -27.94 3.47 -2.09
CA SER A 156 -28.45 2.83 -3.29
C SER A 156 -29.85 2.23 -3.11
N ASP A 157 -30.12 1.68 -1.92
CA ASP A 157 -31.44 1.14 -1.57
C ASP A 157 -32.51 2.23 -1.51
N ARG A 158 -32.17 3.43 -1.02
CA ARG A 158 -33.10 4.57 -1.00
C ARG A 158 -33.42 5.04 -2.42
N LEU A 159 -32.39 5.17 -3.27
CA LEU A 159 -32.57 5.55 -4.67
C LEU A 159 -33.46 4.55 -5.42
N ALA A 160 -33.32 3.25 -5.15
CA ALA A 160 -34.16 2.22 -5.75
C ALA A 160 -35.67 2.37 -5.42
N HIS A 161 -36.00 3.01 -4.30
CA HIS A 161 -37.36 3.30 -3.86
C HIS A 161 -37.80 4.75 -4.10
N GLY A 162 -37.06 5.50 -4.93
CA GLY A 162 -37.38 6.90 -5.24
C GLY A 162 -37.16 7.86 -4.07
N GLU A 163 -36.34 7.47 -3.10
CA GLU A 163 -35.90 8.33 -2.01
C GLU A 163 -34.52 8.92 -2.27
N ALA A 164 -34.32 10.18 -1.89
CA ALA A 164 -33.00 10.81 -2.00
C ALA A 164 -31.99 10.21 -1.01
N PRO A 165 -30.70 10.17 -1.36
CA PRO A 165 -29.65 9.85 -0.41
C PRO A 165 -29.69 10.77 0.83
N ALA A 166 -29.29 10.28 2.00
CA ALA A 166 -29.38 11.06 3.25
C ALA A 166 -28.70 12.43 3.15
N GLY A 167 -27.50 12.49 2.56
CA GLY A 167 -26.78 13.75 2.38
C GLY A 167 -27.49 14.74 1.44
N VAL A 168 -28.22 14.25 0.44
CA VAL A 168 -29.01 15.07 -0.50
C VAL A 168 -30.25 15.62 0.22
N GLN A 169 -31.03 14.72 0.85
CA GLN A 169 -32.26 15.11 1.56
C GLN A 169 -32.00 16.08 2.72
N ALA A 170 -30.88 15.91 3.43
CA ALA A 170 -30.57 16.73 4.60
C ALA A 170 -29.94 18.09 4.28
N CYS A 171 -29.60 18.38 3.01
CA CYS A 171 -28.93 19.63 2.66
C CYS A 171 -29.94 20.79 2.70
N PRO A 172 -29.84 21.75 3.64
CA PRO A 172 -30.82 22.82 3.75
C PRO A 172 -30.73 23.85 2.61
N HIS A 173 -29.67 23.80 1.81
CA HIS A 173 -29.41 24.71 0.69
C HIS A 173 -29.60 24.01 -0.68
N GLU A 174 -30.04 22.74 -0.68
CA GLU A 174 -30.18 21.94 -1.91
C GLU A 174 -28.91 21.92 -2.77
N ALA A 175 -27.75 21.97 -2.11
CA ALA A 175 -26.44 22.07 -2.78
C ALA A 175 -25.95 20.72 -3.33
N ILE A 176 -26.61 19.62 -3.00
CA ILE A 176 -26.22 18.27 -3.40
C ILE A 176 -27.41 17.64 -4.11
N ALA A 177 -27.18 17.04 -5.27
CA ALA A 177 -28.19 16.30 -6.02
C ALA A 177 -27.59 15.02 -6.62
N ILE A 178 -28.47 14.09 -7.01
CA ILE A 178 -28.13 12.99 -7.91
C ILE A 178 -28.55 13.38 -9.32
N ARG A 179 -27.63 13.20 -10.27
CA ARG A 179 -27.84 13.45 -11.69
C ARG A 179 -27.43 12.23 -12.50
N ILE A 180 -27.97 12.15 -13.71
CA ILE A 180 -27.51 11.21 -14.72
C ILE A 180 -26.45 11.94 -15.54
N VAL A 181 -25.30 11.30 -15.73
CA VAL A 181 -24.19 11.80 -16.55
C VAL A 181 -23.86 10.81 -17.65
N SER A 182 -23.44 11.30 -18.81
CA SER A 182 -22.83 10.47 -19.86
C SER A 182 -21.41 10.08 -19.42
N ARG A 183 -21.04 8.83 -19.69
CA ARG A 183 -19.70 8.32 -19.40
C ARG A 183 -18.65 8.99 -20.28
N GLU A 184 -19.00 9.29 -21.53
CA GLU A 184 -18.14 10.00 -22.48
C GLU A 184 -17.85 11.42 -22.00
N GLN A 185 -18.88 12.16 -21.56
CA GLN A 185 -18.69 13.51 -20.99
C GLN A 185 -17.77 13.48 -19.75
N VAL A 186 -17.92 12.47 -18.88
CA VAL A 186 -17.05 12.33 -17.70
C VAL A 186 -15.59 12.11 -18.13
N VAL A 187 -15.33 11.33 -19.18
CA VAL A 187 -13.97 11.16 -19.73
C VAL A 187 -13.43 12.49 -20.22
N GLU A 188 -14.18 13.21 -21.07
CA GLU A 188 -13.78 14.51 -21.61
C GLU A 188 -13.49 15.55 -20.51
N ASP A 189 -14.35 15.63 -19.49
CA ASP A 189 -14.17 16.54 -18.35
C ASP A 189 -12.91 16.23 -17.55
N CYS A 190 -12.60 14.93 -17.38
CA CYS A 190 -11.39 14.48 -16.69
C CYS A 190 -10.12 14.75 -17.51
N GLU A 191 -10.18 14.58 -18.83
CA GLU A 191 -9.08 14.91 -19.76
C GLU A 191 -8.80 16.40 -19.78
N ALA A 192 -9.84 17.24 -19.76
CA ALA A 192 -9.74 18.69 -19.61
C ALA A 192 -9.25 19.14 -18.22
N ASN A 193 -9.09 18.20 -17.28
CA ASN A 193 -8.74 18.44 -15.88
C ASN A 193 -9.71 19.43 -15.19
N SER A 194 -11.00 19.37 -15.57
CA SER A 194 -12.08 20.19 -15.04
C SER A 194 -12.55 19.61 -13.70
N PHE A 195 -11.76 19.81 -12.65
CA PHE A 195 -12.11 19.38 -11.28
C PHE A 195 -11.80 20.48 -10.26
N LEU A 196 -11.72 20.12 -8.97
CA LEU A 196 -11.45 21.09 -7.91
C LEU A 196 -9.96 21.41 -7.75
N PRO A 197 -9.60 22.68 -7.46
CA PRO A 197 -8.23 23.05 -7.09
C PRO A 197 -7.69 22.22 -5.92
N GLY A 198 -6.52 21.62 -6.12
CA GLY A 198 -5.85 20.82 -5.09
C GLY A 198 -6.46 19.45 -4.81
N ALA A 199 -7.48 19.03 -5.56
CA ALA A 199 -7.98 17.66 -5.53
C ALA A 199 -7.04 16.70 -6.30
N PRO A 200 -7.17 15.37 -6.09
CA PRO A 200 -6.39 14.39 -6.84
C PRO A 200 -6.68 14.47 -8.34
N GLU A 201 -5.70 14.06 -9.16
CA GLU A 201 -5.85 14.06 -10.62
C GLU A 201 -7.03 13.16 -11.05
N PRO A 202 -8.04 13.70 -11.74
CA PRO A 202 -9.27 12.96 -12.04
C PRO A 202 -9.03 11.81 -13.02
N GLN A 203 -8.01 11.91 -13.89
CA GLN A 203 -7.63 10.89 -14.87
C GLN A 203 -7.25 9.54 -14.24
N ILE A 204 -6.90 9.50 -12.94
CA ILE A 204 -6.54 8.25 -12.25
C ILE A 204 -7.73 7.29 -12.14
N THR A 205 -8.95 7.82 -11.99
CA THR A 205 -10.15 6.98 -11.73
C THR A 205 -11.39 7.41 -12.50
N LEU A 206 -11.38 8.56 -13.15
CA LEU A 206 -12.51 9.17 -13.84
C LEU A 206 -13.71 9.36 -12.88
N PRO A 207 -13.58 10.23 -11.84
CA PRO A 207 -14.63 10.46 -10.87
C PRO A 207 -15.88 11.05 -11.54
N THR A 208 -17.06 10.54 -11.21
CA THR A 208 -18.30 11.02 -11.85
C THR A 208 -18.92 12.23 -11.15
N THR A 209 -18.47 12.57 -9.95
CA THR A 209 -19.01 13.72 -9.21
C THR A 209 -18.69 15.02 -9.92
N THR A 210 -19.72 15.83 -10.15
CA THR A 210 -19.59 17.14 -10.79
C THR A 210 -19.66 18.23 -9.73
N TYR A 211 -18.74 19.20 -9.82
CA TYR A 211 -18.72 20.38 -8.96
C TYR A 211 -19.07 21.60 -9.81
N LYS A 212 -20.16 22.29 -9.49
CA LYS A 212 -20.65 23.43 -10.24
C LYS A 212 -20.43 24.72 -9.46
N SER A 213 -19.96 25.75 -10.16
CA SER A 213 -19.80 27.11 -9.65
C SER A 213 -19.97 28.09 -10.81
N LYS A 214 -20.70 29.18 -10.58
CA LYS A 214 -20.75 30.34 -11.48
C LYS A 214 -19.58 31.29 -11.23
N LYS A 215 -18.95 31.19 -10.07
CA LYS A 215 -17.81 32.02 -9.68
C LYS A 215 -16.53 31.50 -10.35
N VAL A 216 -15.75 32.42 -10.89
CA VAL A 216 -14.39 32.13 -11.35
C VAL A 216 -13.47 32.08 -10.13
N PHE A 217 -12.82 30.94 -9.92
CA PHE A 217 -11.89 30.79 -8.80
C PHE A 217 -10.60 31.56 -9.06
N PRO A 218 -10.06 32.27 -8.04
CA PRO A 218 -8.76 32.91 -8.18
C PRO A 218 -7.68 31.83 -8.32
N ARG A 219 -6.60 32.13 -9.05
CA ARG A 219 -5.53 31.16 -9.33
C ARG A 219 -4.80 30.66 -8.07
N ASN A 220 -4.87 31.41 -6.97
CA ASN A 220 -4.29 31.05 -5.68
C ASN A 220 -5.28 30.38 -4.72
N LEU A 221 -6.45 29.91 -5.21
CA LEU A 221 -7.38 29.14 -4.39
C LEU A 221 -6.79 27.76 -4.07
N LEU A 222 -6.47 27.53 -2.81
CA LEU A 222 -5.80 26.32 -2.34
C LEU A 222 -6.57 25.69 -1.17
N PRO A 223 -6.44 24.37 -0.96
CA PRO A 223 -6.94 23.72 0.25
C PRO A 223 -6.42 24.41 1.52
N VAL A 224 -7.25 24.57 2.55
CA VAL A 224 -6.80 25.17 3.83
C VAL A 224 -5.64 24.38 4.46
N ASP A 225 -5.56 23.09 4.17
CA ASP A 225 -4.53 22.16 4.64
C ASP A 225 -3.36 21.99 3.65
N PHE A 226 -3.26 22.81 2.59
CA PHE A 226 -2.31 22.62 1.50
C PHE A 226 -0.85 22.55 1.95
N HIS A 227 -0.46 23.41 2.90
CA HIS A 227 0.88 23.42 3.48
C HIS A 227 1.04 22.51 4.70
N SER A 228 -0.05 21.90 5.18
CA SER A 228 0.01 21.00 6.33
C SER A 228 0.75 19.71 5.95
N VAL A 229 1.43 19.14 6.94
CA VAL A 229 2.05 17.82 6.82
C VAL A 229 1.56 16.96 7.97
N SER A 230 1.01 15.79 7.66
CA SER A 230 0.59 14.81 8.67
C SER A 230 1.07 13.43 8.30
N ALA A 231 1.59 12.71 9.29
CA ALA A 231 2.05 11.35 9.10
C ALA A 231 0.86 10.44 8.77
N GLN A 232 1.08 9.43 7.94
CA GLN A 232 0.11 8.36 7.69
C GLN A 232 0.28 7.23 8.71
N HIS A 233 -0.75 6.38 8.79
CA HIS A 233 -0.67 5.17 9.58
C HIS A 233 0.45 4.25 9.04
N PRO A 234 1.36 3.73 9.89
CA PRO A 234 2.54 2.99 9.44
C PRO A 234 2.27 1.53 9.04
N HIS A 235 1.13 0.94 9.41
CA HIS A 235 0.78 -0.46 9.13
C HIS A 235 1.86 -1.48 9.57
N TRP A 236 2.15 -1.55 10.87
CA TRP A 236 3.23 -2.38 11.45
C TRP A 236 3.36 -3.81 10.93
N PRO A 237 2.30 -4.62 10.81
CA PRO A 237 2.47 -5.98 10.31
C PRO A 237 2.93 -6.03 8.84
N LEU A 238 2.52 -5.06 8.01
CA LEU A 238 3.00 -4.93 6.63
C LEU A 238 4.48 -4.52 6.59
N ILE A 239 4.93 -3.63 7.48
CA ILE A 239 6.35 -3.27 7.62
C ILE A 239 7.19 -4.53 7.86
N VAL A 240 6.82 -5.33 8.86
CA VAL A 240 7.55 -6.54 9.24
C VAL A 240 7.52 -7.57 8.10
N MET A 241 6.33 -7.85 7.55
CA MET A 241 6.18 -8.78 6.44
C MET A 241 7.07 -8.40 5.26
N LEU A 242 7.00 -7.15 4.77
CA LEU A 242 7.76 -6.71 3.61
C LEU A 242 9.27 -6.80 3.83
N VAL A 243 9.76 -6.44 5.01
CA VAL A 243 11.21 -6.51 5.30
C VAL A 243 11.68 -7.95 5.40
N LEU A 244 10.92 -8.83 6.06
CA LEU A 244 11.29 -10.23 6.23
C LEU A 244 11.17 -11.04 4.93
N THR A 245 10.18 -10.77 4.06
CA THR A 245 10.13 -11.38 2.73
C THR A 245 11.33 -10.97 1.88
N GLN A 246 11.68 -9.68 1.87
CA GLN A 246 12.87 -9.19 1.17
C GLN A 246 14.18 -9.76 1.73
N LEU A 247 14.29 -9.93 3.05
CA LEU A 247 15.42 -10.62 3.68
C LEU A 247 15.52 -12.08 3.20
N SER A 248 14.41 -12.81 3.27
CA SER A 248 14.34 -14.22 2.85
C SER A 248 14.71 -14.39 1.38
N VAL A 249 14.08 -13.61 0.48
CA VAL A 249 14.38 -13.60 -0.96
C VAL A 249 15.83 -13.22 -1.21
N GLY A 250 16.32 -12.16 -0.55
CA GLY A 250 17.70 -11.71 -0.66
C GLY A 250 18.70 -12.79 -0.25
N ALA A 251 18.43 -13.49 0.86
CA ALA A 251 19.26 -14.59 1.32
C ALA A 251 19.31 -15.72 0.28
N PHE A 252 18.16 -16.18 -0.24
CA PHE A 252 18.15 -17.18 -1.30
C PHE A 252 18.91 -16.75 -2.55
N LEU A 253 18.74 -15.51 -3.02
CA LEU A 253 19.42 -15.02 -4.21
C LEU A 253 20.95 -14.96 -4.02
N VAL A 254 21.41 -14.46 -2.87
CA VAL A 254 22.84 -14.41 -2.56
C VAL A 254 23.40 -15.82 -2.38
N GLY A 255 22.68 -16.71 -1.69
CA GLY A 255 23.03 -18.12 -1.52
C GLY A 255 23.20 -18.85 -2.86
N LEU A 256 22.19 -18.79 -3.73
CA LEU A 256 22.23 -19.38 -5.08
C LEU A 256 23.39 -18.82 -5.92
N GLY A 257 23.68 -17.52 -5.80
CA GLY A 257 24.83 -16.90 -6.43
C GLY A 257 26.17 -17.44 -5.91
N LEU A 258 26.30 -17.59 -4.58
CA LEU A 258 27.50 -18.13 -3.96
C LEU A 258 27.75 -19.59 -4.35
N GLU A 259 26.71 -20.40 -4.49
CA GLU A 259 26.85 -21.80 -4.91
C GLU A 259 27.57 -21.95 -6.25
N ARG A 260 27.46 -20.96 -7.14
CA ARG A 260 28.17 -20.96 -8.44
C ARG A 260 29.64 -20.60 -8.33
N LEU A 261 30.06 -20.03 -7.20
CA LEU A 261 31.41 -19.53 -6.96
C LEU A 261 32.21 -20.45 -6.01
N LEU A 262 31.55 -21.41 -5.36
CA LEU A 262 32.12 -22.26 -4.31
C LEU A 262 32.33 -23.69 -4.81
N SER A 263 33.24 -24.42 -4.16
CA SER A 263 33.43 -25.85 -4.41
C SER A 263 32.24 -26.66 -3.87
N MET A 264 31.99 -27.85 -4.44
CA MET A 264 30.89 -28.72 -4.00
C MET A 264 30.94 -29.05 -2.49
N GLU A 265 32.13 -29.22 -1.93
CA GLU A 265 32.33 -29.43 -0.49
C GLU A 265 31.83 -28.24 0.35
N LEU A 266 32.18 -27.01 -0.05
CA LEU A 266 31.73 -25.80 0.64
C LEU A 266 30.23 -25.58 0.49
N VAL A 267 29.70 -25.86 -0.70
CA VAL A 267 28.26 -25.79 -0.97
C VAL A 267 27.49 -26.75 -0.07
N ALA A 268 27.93 -28.00 0.02
CA ALA A 268 27.31 -29.00 0.90
C ALA A 268 27.35 -28.58 2.38
N ALA A 269 28.40 -27.88 2.81
CA ALA A 269 28.51 -27.39 4.19
C ALA A 269 27.62 -26.16 4.49
N ILE A 270 27.41 -25.27 3.51
CA ILE A 270 26.73 -23.98 3.72
C ILE A 270 25.23 -24.05 3.44
N ARG A 271 24.86 -24.72 2.34
CA ARG A 271 23.51 -24.72 1.79
C ARG A 271 22.42 -25.10 2.81
N PRO A 272 22.54 -26.18 3.61
CA PRO A 272 21.44 -26.64 4.46
C PRO A 272 21.03 -25.61 5.52
N LEU A 273 22.01 -25.00 6.20
CA LEU A 273 21.72 -24.00 7.23
C LEU A 273 21.26 -22.68 6.60
N HIS A 274 21.85 -22.30 5.46
CA HIS A 274 21.49 -21.07 4.77
C HIS A 274 20.05 -21.10 4.26
N SER A 275 19.66 -22.18 3.58
CA SER A 275 18.30 -22.36 3.06
C SER A 275 17.26 -22.47 4.18
N LEU A 276 17.61 -23.13 5.30
CA LEU A 276 16.75 -23.20 6.47
C LEU A 276 16.52 -21.82 7.11
N ASN A 277 17.58 -21.03 7.29
CA ASN A 277 17.48 -19.67 7.84
C ASN A 277 16.65 -18.76 6.93
N ALA A 278 16.92 -18.78 5.62
CA ALA A 278 16.17 -18.01 4.64
C ALA A 278 14.68 -18.41 4.63
N LEU A 279 14.39 -19.71 4.67
CA LEU A 279 13.01 -20.23 4.79
C LEU A 279 12.34 -19.78 6.08
N ALA A 280 13.03 -19.86 7.22
CA ALA A 280 12.47 -19.46 8.51
C ALA A 280 11.98 -18.00 8.50
N PHE A 281 12.79 -17.07 7.97
CA PHE A 281 12.35 -15.68 7.80
C PHE A 281 11.18 -15.54 6.83
N GLY A 282 11.15 -16.32 5.74
CA GLY A 282 10.04 -16.32 4.78
C GLY A 282 8.72 -16.78 5.42
N LEU A 283 8.75 -17.87 6.20
CA LEU A 283 7.57 -18.37 6.92
C LEU A 283 7.12 -17.41 8.02
N LEU A 284 8.06 -16.80 8.75
CA LEU A 284 7.74 -15.75 9.73
C LEU A 284 7.08 -14.53 9.06
N ALA A 285 7.57 -14.14 7.87
CA ALA A 285 6.97 -13.05 7.10
C ALA A 285 5.54 -13.37 6.67
N LEU A 286 5.30 -14.58 6.15
CA LEU A 286 3.96 -15.03 5.78
C LEU A 286 3.03 -15.13 6.99
N GLY A 287 3.51 -15.59 8.14
CA GLY A 287 2.75 -15.56 9.39
C GLY A 287 2.36 -14.13 9.78
N ALA A 288 3.33 -13.20 9.79
CA ALA A 288 3.10 -11.79 10.11
C ALA A 288 2.13 -11.11 9.14
N SER A 289 2.08 -11.54 7.87
CA SER A 289 1.12 -11.04 6.88
C SER A 289 -0.33 -11.20 7.32
N THR A 290 -0.67 -12.20 8.13
CA THR A 290 -2.06 -12.41 8.55
C THR A 290 -2.53 -11.43 9.62
N LEU A 291 -1.61 -10.78 10.33
CA LEU A 291 -1.91 -9.96 11.51
C LEU A 291 -2.48 -8.56 11.17
N HIS A 292 -2.42 -8.12 9.91
CA HIS A 292 -3.09 -6.88 9.49
C HIS A 292 -4.50 -7.10 8.92
N LEU A 293 -4.91 -8.35 8.73
CA LEU A 293 -6.20 -8.69 8.16
C LEU A 293 -7.28 -8.58 9.22
N GLY A 294 -8.42 -7.98 8.85
CA GLY A 294 -9.56 -7.91 9.77
C GLY A 294 -10.26 -9.26 9.97
N ARG A 295 -10.25 -10.13 8.95
CA ARG A 295 -10.83 -11.49 9.02
C ARG A 295 -9.88 -12.52 8.40
N PRO A 296 -8.78 -12.89 9.07
CA PRO A 296 -7.73 -13.74 8.49
C PRO A 296 -8.22 -15.11 8.00
N GLN A 297 -9.30 -15.64 8.56
CA GLN A 297 -9.91 -16.91 8.12
C GLN A 297 -10.43 -16.89 6.67
N TYR A 298 -10.65 -15.71 6.09
CA TYR A 298 -11.09 -15.55 4.71
C TYR A 298 -9.96 -15.18 3.74
N ALA A 299 -8.70 -15.13 4.20
CA ALA A 299 -7.56 -14.74 3.37
C ALA A 299 -7.36 -15.62 2.13
N TRP A 300 -7.77 -16.90 2.19
CA TRP A 300 -7.70 -17.82 1.06
C TRP A 300 -8.48 -17.34 -0.16
N ARG A 301 -9.53 -16.51 0.03
CA ARG A 301 -10.33 -15.93 -1.07
C ARG A 301 -9.50 -14.97 -1.94
N ALA A 302 -8.35 -14.50 -1.48
CA ALA A 302 -7.52 -13.56 -2.24
C ALA A 302 -7.08 -14.08 -3.61
N VAL A 303 -7.22 -15.38 -3.89
CA VAL A 303 -6.98 -15.96 -5.22
C VAL A 303 -8.00 -15.52 -6.27
N ILE A 304 -9.20 -15.06 -5.86
CA ILE A 304 -10.28 -14.64 -6.77
C ILE A 304 -9.79 -13.48 -7.66
N GLY A 305 -9.16 -12.48 -7.08
CA GLY A 305 -8.70 -11.26 -7.77
C GLY A 305 -7.42 -11.41 -8.60
N LEU A 306 -6.92 -12.62 -8.87
CA LEU A 306 -5.64 -12.87 -9.58
C LEU A 306 -5.51 -12.11 -10.91
N ARG A 307 -6.63 -11.91 -11.61
CA ARG A 307 -6.66 -11.25 -12.92
C ARG A 307 -6.38 -9.74 -12.86
N HIS A 308 -6.75 -9.05 -11.78
CA HIS A 308 -6.65 -7.58 -11.70
C HIS A 308 -5.91 -7.05 -10.46
N SER A 309 -5.91 -7.76 -9.33
CA SER A 309 -5.28 -7.29 -8.10
C SER A 309 -3.82 -7.72 -8.00
N TRP A 310 -2.92 -6.75 -7.83
CA TRP A 310 -1.51 -7.02 -7.52
C TRP A 310 -1.32 -7.71 -6.16
N LEU A 311 -2.21 -7.48 -5.20
CA LEU A 311 -2.19 -8.14 -3.90
C LEU A 311 -2.52 -9.65 -4.03
N SER A 312 -3.48 -10.01 -4.89
CA SER A 312 -3.75 -11.43 -5.20
C SER A 312 -2.53 -12.12 -5.81
N ARG A 313 -1.86 -11.45 -6.75
CA ARG A 313 -0.64 -11.97 -7.39
C ARG A 313 0.49 -12.13 -6.37
N GLU A 314 0.69 -11.16 -5.49
CA GLU A 314 1.67 -11.24 -4.40
C GLU A 314 1.42 -12.45 -3.50
N ILE A 315 0.18 -12.64 -3.02
CA ILE A 315 -0.18 -13.75 -2.12
C ILE A 315 0.11 -15.11 -2.77
N VAL A 316 -0.31 -15.29 -4.02
CA VAL A 316 -0.10 -16.56 -4.74
C VAL A 316 1.38 -16.80 -5.04
N VAL A 317 2.09 -15.77 -5.47
CA VAL A 317 3.52 -15.88 -5.81
C VAL A 317 4.36 -16.13 -4.57
N PHE A 318 4.12 -15.46 -3.43
CA PHE A 318 4.83 -15.75 -2.19
C PHE A 318 4.42 -17.09 -1.57
N GLY A 319 3.18 -17.56 -1.79
CA GLY A 319 2.80 -18.94 -1.48
C GLY A 319 3.60 -19.96 -2.28
N GLY A 320 3.78 -19.73 -3.59
CA GLY A 320 4.63 -20.53 -4.45
C GLY A 320 6.12 -20.48 -4.04
N PHE A 321 6.62 -19.30 -3.69
CA PHE A 321 7.96 -19.11 -3.14
C PHE A 321 8.17 -19.95 -1.87
N ALA A 322 7.26 -19.90 -0.90
CA ALA A 322 7.38 -20.68 0.32
C ALA A 322 7.34 -22.19 0.05
N GLY A 323 6.43 -22.64 -0.82
CA GLY A 323 6.38 -24.05 -1.23
C GLY A 323 7.69 -24.52 -1.86
N ALA A 324 8.22 -23.77 -2.83
CA ALA A 324 9.50 -24.07 -3.47
C ALA A 324 10.67 -24.01 -2.46
N ALA A 325 10.67 -23.05 -1.54
CA ALA A 325 11.71 -22.89 -0.53
C ALA A 325 11.72 -24.04 0.48
N VAL A 326 10.55 -24.56 0.87
CA VAL A 326 10.43 -25.77 1.70
C VAL A 326 11.04 -26.98 0.99
N VAL A 327 10.67 -27.22 -0.28
CA VAL A 327 11.21 -28.33 -1.08
C VAL A 327 12.72 -28.20 -1.24
N TYR A 328 13.21 -26.99 -1.53
CA TYR A 328 14.64 -26.70 -1.65
C TYR A 328 15.40 -26.97 -0.33
N ALA A 329 14.86 -26.50 0.80
CA ALA A 329 15.46 -26.71 2.11
C ALA A 329 15.50 -28.21 2.48
N ILE A 330 14.39 -28.95 2.31
CA ILE A 330 14.34 -30.40 2.56
C ILE A 330 15.40 -31.12 1.71
N GLY A 331 15.45 -30.84 0.42
CA GLY A 331 16.43 -31.47 -0.46
C GLY A 331 17.88 -31.05 -0.20
N SER A 332 18.10 -29.89 0.41
CA SER A 332 19.43 -29.46 0.88
C SER A 332 19.93 -30.30 2.07
N TRP A 333 19.02 -30.73 2.95
CA TRP A 333 19.37 -31.51 4.16
C TRP A 333 19.48 -33.00 3.91
N PHE A 334 18.57 -33.56 3.11
CA PHE A 334 18.47 -35.01 2.91
C PHE A 334 19.04 -35.48 1.57
N GLY A 335 19.34 -34.57 0.65
CA GLY A 335 19.72 -34.88 -0.73
C GLY A 335 18.53 -35.31 -1.57
N PHE A 336 18.42 -34.78 -2.80
CA PHE A 336 17.37 -35.19 -3.74
C PHE A 336 17.51 -36.66 -4.18
N GLU A 337 18.73 -37.18 -4.22
CA GLU A 337 19.02 -38.57 -4.59
C GLU A 337 18.40 -39.58 -3.62
N SER A 338 18.29 -39.22 -2.34
CA SER A 338 17.60 -40.01 -1.30
C SER A 338 16.11 -40.22 -1.59
N PHE A 339 15.53 -39.38 -2.46
CA PHE A 339 14.15 -39.48 -2.94
C PHE A 339 14.06 -40.02 -4.38
N GLY A 340 15.17 -40.52 -4.95
CA GLY A 340 15.24 -40.96 -6.35
C GLY A 340 15.21 -39.81 -7.36
N LEU A 341 15.50 -38.58 -6.93
CA LEU A 341 15.47 -37.38 -7.77
C LEU A 341 16.91 -36.94 -8.12
N GLY A 342 17.15 -36.62 -9.39
CA GLY A 342 18.48 -36.24 -9.87
C GLY A 342 18.92 -34.83 -9.45
N PRO A 343 20.23 -34.51 -9.52
CA PRO A 343 20.79 -33.22 -9.13
C PRO A 343 20.27 -32.05 -9.97
N PHE A 344 19.86 -32.30 -11.22
CA PHE A 344 19.19 -31.31 -12.06
C PHE A 344 17.94 -30.73 -11.40
N LEU A 345 17.16 -31.57 -10.70
CA LEU A 345 15.92 -31.11 -10.07
C LEU A 345 16.20 -30.17 -8.90
N HIS A 346 17.29 -30.37 -8.16
CA HIS A 346 17.71 -29.45 -7.10
C HIS A 346 17.96 -28.04 -7.66
N ASP A 347 18.68 -27.94 -8.78
CA ASP A 347 18.94 -26.67 -9.44
C ASP A 347 17.66 -26.01 -9.96
N VAL A 348 16.76 -26.78 -10.58
CA VAL A 348 15.46 -26.29 -11.03
C VAL A 348 14.64 -25.73 -9.87
N VAL A 349 14.59 -26.43 -8.74
CA VAL A 349 13.87 -25.97 -7.55
C VAL A 349 14.52 -24.70 -7.01
N GLY A 350 15.86 -24.64 -6.92
CA GLY A 350 16.60 -23.45 -6.48
C GLY A 350 16.32 -22.22 -7.33
N TRP A 351 16.38 -22.35 -8.66
CA TRP A 351 16.04 -21.26 -9.58
C TRP A 351 14.57 -20.86 -9.48
N SER A 352 13.68 -21.83 -9.22
CA SER A 352 12.26 -21.54 -8.98
C SER A 352 12.07 -20.69 -7.71
N VAL A 353 12.79 -20.98 -6.62
CA VAL A 353 12.78 -20.15 -5.39
C VAL A 353 13.20 -18.71 -5.70
N GLY A 354 14.32 -18.54 -6.41
CA GLY A 354 14.81 -17.22 -6.81
C GLY A 354 13.80 -16.46 -7.69
N ALA A 355 13.22 -17.15 -8.68
CA ALA A 355 12.24 -16.58 -9.60
C ALA A 355 10.95 -16.16 -8.89
N PHE A 356 10.32 -17.06 -8.12
CA PHE A 356 9.13 -16.72 -7.33
C PHE A 356 9.42 -15.60 -6.33
N GLY A 357 10.59 -15.61 -5.68
CA GLY A 357 10.99 -14.55 -4.76
C GLY A 357 11.07 -13.17 -5.44
N LEU A 358 11.73 -13.08 -6.59
CA LEU A 358 11.84 -11.84 -7.36
C LEU A 358 10.49 -11.36 -7.91
N ILE A 359 9.66 -12.28 -8.43
CA ILE A 359 8.31 -11.94 -8.89
C ILE A 359 7.46 -11.48 -7.71
N GLY A 360 7.61 -12.08 -6.53
CA GLY A 360 6.88 -11.70 -5.31
C GLY A 360 7.22 -10.28 -4.88
N VAL A 361 8.52 -9.96 -4.78
CA VAL A 361 8.99 -8.59 -4.50
C VAL A 361 8.51 -7.60 -5.56
N PHE A 362 8.49 -8.00 -6.84
CA PHE A 362 7.94 -7.19 -7.92
C PHE A 362 6.43 -6.94 -7.74
N CYS A 363 5.65 -7.96 -7.36
CA CYS A 363 4.25 -7.78 -7.00
C CYS A 363 4.08 -6.79 -5.84
N SER A 364 4.91 -6.88 -4.79
CA SER A 364 4.91 -5.91 -3.69
C SER A 364 5.18 -4.48 -4.17
N VAL A 365 6.14 -4.28 -5.09
CA VAL A 365 6.42 -2.97 -5.70
C VAL A 365 5.18 -2.45 -6.44
N MET A 366 4.52 -3.31 -7.21
CA MET A 366 3.37 -2.93 -8.03
C MET A 366 2.13 -2.58 -7.21
N ILE A 367 1.96 -3.15 -6.01
CA ILE A 367 0.89 -2.76 -5.07
C ILE A 367 0.95 -1.25 -4.78
N TYR A 368 2.16 -0.71 -4.56
CA TYR A 368 2.32 0.71 -4.26
C TYR A 368 2.38 1.57 -5.52
N ALA A 369 3.03 1.10 -6.59
CA ALA A 369 3.09 1.82 -7.86
C ALA A 369 1.69 2.04 -8.47
N PHE A 370 0.78 1.07 -8.30
CA PHE A 370 -0.61 1.16 -8.74
C PHE A 370 -1.36 2.37 -8.15
N THR A 371 -1.00 2.81 -6.94
CA THR A 371 -1.66 3.96 -6.29
C THR A 371 -1.33 5.31 -6.91
N GLN A 372 -0.37 5.36 -7.84
CA GLN A 372 0.13 6.58 -8.51
C GLN A 372 0.57 7.72 -7.57
N ARG A 373 0.91 7.42 -6.32
CA ARG A 373 1.47 8.41 -5.40
C ARG A 373 2.91 8.71 -5.78
N ALA A 374 3.28 9.98 -5.88
CA ALA A 374 4.63 10.39 -6.30
C ALA A 374 5.76 9.72 -5.50
N PHE A 375 5.60 9.58 -4.18
CA PHE A 375 6.58 8.95 -3.29
C PHE A 375 6.69 7.42 -3.45
N TRP A 376 5.66 6.80 -4.01
CA TRP A 376 5.55 5.38 -4.29
C TRP A 376 5.59 5.05 -5.80
N SER A 377 6.08 5.99 -6.62
CA SER A 377 6.27 5.74 -8.04
C SER A 377 7.14 4.50 -8.28
N PHE A 378 6.86 3.79 -9.39
CA PHE A 378 7.58 2.56 -9.74
C PHE A 378 9.11 2.63 -9.57
N PRO A 379 9.84 3.60 -10.16
CA PRO A 379 11.29 3.64 -10.03
C PRO A 379 11.77 3.86 -8.59
N LEU A 380 11.05 4.65 -7.79
CA LEU A 380 11.43 4.90 -6.40
C LEU A 380 11.20 3.66 -5.53
N THR A 381 10.01 3.05 -5.65
CA THR A 381 9.65 1.86 -4.87
C THR A 381 10.50 0.65 -5.26
N ALA A 382 10.69 0.40 -6.56
CA ALA A 382 11.51 -0.69 -7.06
C ALA A 382 12.96 -0.59 -6.57
N THR A 383 13.55 0.62 -6.62
CA THR A 383 14.93 0.84 -6.16
C THR A 383 15.06 0.59 -4.66
N ARG A 384 14.12 1.08 -3.84
CA ARG A 384 14.13 0.83 -2.38
C ARG A 384 14.08 -0.66 -2.07
N PHE A 385 13.16 -1.37 -2.72
CA PHE A 385 12.92 -2.78 -2.46
C PHE A 385 14.07 -3.66 -2.95
N ALA A 386 14.63 -3.37 -4.12
CA ALA A 386 15.80 -4.06 -4.65
C ALA A 386 17.02 -3.88 -3.71
N LEU A 387 17.28 -2.66 -3.26
CA LEU A 387 18.40 -2.39 -2.35
C LEU A 387 18.20 -2.99 -0.96
N THR A 388 16.96 -3.12 -0.46
CA THR A 388 16.65 -3.84 0.80
C THR A 388 16.95 -5.32 0.65
N THR A 389 16.43 -5.92 -0.43
CA THR A 389 16.63 -7.33 -0.76
C THR A 389 18.12 -7.65 -0.83
N ALA A 390 18.91 -6.82 -1.53
CA ALA A 390 20.36 -6.98 -1.60
C ALA A 390 21.06 -6.82 -0.24
N LEU A 391 20.78 -5.72 0.48
CA LEU A 391 21.43 -5.40 1.76
C LEU A 391 21.18 -6.51 2.81
N LEU A 392 19.92 -6.88 3.01
CA LEU A 392 19.56 -7.90 3.99
C LEU A 392 19.97 -9.31 3.56
N GLY A 393 19.97 -9.60 2.26
CA GLY A 393 20.49 -10.87 1.73
C GLY A 393 21.98 -11.04 2.01
N ILE A 394 22.78 -10.01 1.77
CA ILE A 394 24.23 -10.02 2.05
C ILE A 394 24.47 -10.14 3.56
N ALA A 395 23.74 -9.39 4.39
CA ALA A 395 23.86 -9.44 5.85
C ALA A 395 23.46 -10.82 6.43
N ALA A 396 22.36 -11.42 5.96
CA ALA A 396 21.93 -12.76 6.38
C ALA A 396 22.95 -13.84 5.98
N THR A 397 23.57 -13.67 4.81
CA THR A 397 24.65 -14.56 4.34
C THR A 397 25.88 -14.46 5.23
N TRP A 398 26.29 -13.24 5.61
CA TRP A 398 27.37 -13.04 6.57
C TRP A 398 27.12 -13.79 7.89
N VAL A 399 25.94 -13.61 8.47
CA VAL A 399 25.56 -14.28 9.73
C VAL A 399 25.59 -15.80 9.59
N THR A 400 25.12 -16.33 8.47
CA THR A 400 25.14 -17.78 8.22
C THR A 400 26.57 -18.32 8.11
N LEU A 401 27.45 -17.63 7.35
CA LEU A 401 28.85 -18.03 7.21
C LEU A 401 29.58 -18.00 8.56
N LEU A 402 29.32 -16.98 9.38
CA LEU A 402 29.89 -16.90 10.72
C LEU A 402 29.38 -18.02 11.63
N ALA A 403 28.07 -18.26 11.67
CA ALA A 403 27.49 -19.32 12.49
C ALA A 403 28.10 -20.70 12.13
N LEU A 404 28.26 -20.98 10.83
CA LEU A 404 28.90 -22.21 10.36
C LEU A 404 30.39 -22.26 10.69
N ALA A 405 31.12 -21.14 10.59
CA ALA A 405 32.53 -21.08 10.98
C ALA A 405 32.74 -21.30 12.49
N VAL A 406 31.75 -20.95 13.32
CA VAL A 406 31.76 -21.20 14.78
C VAL A 406 31.43 -22.67 15.09
N ILE A 407 30.45 -23.25 14.39
CA ILE A 407 30.00 -24.63 14.62
C ILE A 407 31.00 -25.64 14.06
N ASN A 408 31.56 -25.37 12.88
CA ASN A 408 32.42 -26.28 12.13
C ASN A 408 33.76 -25.62 11.81
N ASN A 409 34.76 -25.88 12.66
CA ASN A 409 36.13 -25.39 12.50
C ASN A 409 36.82 -26.10 11.33
N GLY A 410 36.63 -25.60 10.10
CA GLY A 410 37.17 -26.26 8.92
C GLY A 410 37.08 -25.41 7.63
N PRO A 411 36.52 -25.95 6.53
CA PRO A 411 36.56 -25.30 5.22
C PRO A 411 35.79 -23.97 5.19
N VAL A 412 34.70 -23.85 5.96
CA VAL A 412 33.90 -22.60 6.05
C VAL A 412 34.68 -21.47 6.73
N THR A 413 35.45 -21.77 7.78
CA THR A 413 36.34 -20.78 8.42
C THR A 413 37.36 -20.24 7.43
N ARG A 414 37.98 -21.12 6.62
CA ARG A 414 38.90 -20.68 5.56
C ARG A 414 38.21 -19.83 4.51
N LEU A 415 36.98 -20.16 4.14
CA LEU A 415 36.18 -19.36 3.21
C LEU A 415 35.88 -17.97 3.79
N LEU A 416 35.45 -17.90 5.06
CA LEU A 416 35.17 -16.64 5.76
C LEU A 416 36.41 -15.74 5.79
N VAL A 417 37.59 -16.30 6.08
CA VAL A 417 38.85 -15.54 6.06
C VAL A 417 39.19 -15.05 4.65
N ARG A 418 39.02 -15.89 3.62
CA ARG A 418 39.42 -15.55 2.24
C ARG A 418 38.45 -14.61 1.52
N ARG A 419 37.14 -14.72 1.80
CA ARG A 419 36.07 -14.05 1.05
C ARG A 419 35.20 -13.13 1.91
N GLY A 420 35.33 -13.17 3.24
CA GLY A 420 34.55 -12.33 4.14
C GLY A 420 34.76 -10.83 3.90
N ASP A 421 35.98 -10.43 3.53
CA ASP A 421 36.29 -9.06 3.15
C ASP A 421 35.41 -8.58 1.97
N LEU A 422 35.22 -9.42 0.94
CA LEU A 422 34.39 -9.11 -0.21
C LEU A 422 32.90 -8.99 0.17
N VAL A 423 32.40 -9.83 1.08
CA VAL A 423 31.04 -9.73 1.61
C VAL A 423 30.84 -8.41 2.36
N CYS A 424 31.80 -8.03 3.21
CA CYS A 424 31.77 -6.75 3.92
C CYS A 424 31.81 -5.56 2.95
N GLN A 425 32.70 -5.59 1.94
CA GLN A 425 32.76 -4.54 0.91
C GLN A 425 31.45 -4.41 0.14
N ALA A 426 30.85 -5.53 -0.28
CA ALA A 426 29.57 -5.53 -0.99
C ALA A 426 28.45 -4.92 -0.13
N LEU A 427 28.38 -5.28 1.16
CA LEU A 427 27.42 -4.71 2.10
C LEU A 427 27.61 -3.20 2.26
N MET A 428 28.85 -2.72 2.38
CA MET A 428 29.17 -1.29 2.45
C MET A 428 28.73 -0.54 1.20
N ILE A 429 29.04 -1.05 0.01
CA ILE A 429 28.69 -0.42 -1.27
C ILE A 429 27.16 -0.31 -1.41
N VAL A 430 26.44 -1.41 -1.18
CA VAL A 430 24.97 -1.43 -1.26
C VAL A 430 24.35 -0.48 -0.22
N THR A 431 24.89 -0.44 0.99
CA THR A 431 24.40 0.46 2.05
C THR A 431 24.62 1.92 1.69
N VAL A 432 25.81 2.30 1.21
CA VAL A 432 26.10 3.68 0.81
C VAL A 432 25.21 4.11 -0.36
N ALA A 433 25.05 3.24 -1.37
CA ALA A 433 24.15 3.50 -2.48
C ALA A 433 22.70 3.71 -2.00
N LYS A 434 22.23 2.86 -1.07
CA LYS A 434 20.88 2.93 -0.50
C LYS A 434 20.65 4.20 0.33
N LEU A 435 21.52 4.50 1.28
CA LEU A 435 21.41 5.71 2.10
C LEU A 435 21.53 6.97 1.26
N GLY A 436 22.42 6.96 0.25
CA GLY A 436 22.55 8.04 -0.72
C GLY A 436 21.26 8.25 -1.51
N PHE A 437 20.64 7.18 -1.99
CA PHE A 437 19.34 7.21 -2.67
C PHE A 437 18.23 7.74 -1.76
N GLU A 438 18.12 7.27 -0.52
CA GLU A 438 17.14 7.74 0.46
C GLU A 438 17.32 9.24 0.76
N ALA A 439 18.56 9.71 0.87
CA ALA A 439 18.87 11.12 1.13
C ALA A 439 18.44 12.06 -0.01
N LEU A 440 18.24 11.55 -1.24
CA LEU A 440 17.78 12.36 -2.38
C LEU A 440 16.44 13.04 -2.12
N ILE A 441 15.58 12.49 -1.25
CA ILE A 441 14.29 13.10 -0.90
C ILE A 441 14.46 14.51 -0.33
N PHE A 442 15.54 14.78 0.42
CA PHE A 442 15.77 16.07 1.05
C PHE A 442 16.12 17.18 0.06
N ARG A 443 16.50 16.85 -1.19
CA ARG A 443 16.66 17.84 -2.26
C ARG A 443 15.35 18.58 -2.55
N HIS A 444 14.20 17.96 -2.26
CA HIS A 444 12.90 18.61 -2.43
C HIS A 444 12.62 19.73 -1.42
N LEU A 445 13.35 19.80 -0.30
CA LEU A 445 13.25 20.92 0.65
C LEU A 445 13.68 22.26 0.01
N LEU A 446 14.60 22.20 -0.95
CA LEU A 446 15.12 23.37 -1.67
C LEU A 446 14.15 23.93 -2.72
N ARG A 447 13.09 23.18 -3.08
CA ARG A 447 12.10 23.66 -4.06
C ARG A 447 11.25 24.75 -3.45
N LYS A 448 11.01 25.85 -4.17
CA LYS A 448 10.11 26.93 -3.72
C LYS A 448 8.65 26.45 -3.65
N GLN A 449 8.18 25.76 -4.68
CA GLN A 449 6.80 25.24 -4.78
C GLN A 449 6.55 24.07 -3.82
N THR A 450 5.33 23.99 -3.29
CA THR A 450 4.88 22.85 -2.48
C THR A 450 4.46 21.71 -3.39
N THR A 451 5.19 20.60 -3.36
CA THR A 451 4.87 19.37 -4.11
C THR A 451 4.66 18.20 -3.14
N PRO A 452 4.04 17.08 -3.57
CA PRO A 452 3.89 15.90 -2.72
C PRO A 452 5.22 15.40 -2.14
N LEU A 453 6.28 15.35 -2.96
CA LEU A 453 7.62 14.95 -2.52
C LEU A 453 8.26 15.95 -1.54
N LYS A 454 7.99 17.26 -1.69
CA LYS A 454 8.42 18.26 -0.70
C LYS A 454 7.71 18.06 0.64
N ARG A 455 6.40 17.76 0.64
CA ARG A 455 5.64 17.43 1.86
C ARG A 455 6.19 16.19 2.54
N THR A 456 6.55 15.16 1.79
CA THR A 456 7.26 13.98 2.33
C THR A 456 8.62 14.34 2.93
N ALA A 457 9.42 15.16 2.24
CA ALA A 457 10.71 15.62 2.78
C ALA A 457 10.53 16.45 4.07
N LEU A 458 9.51 17.31 4.13
CA LEU A 458 9.15 18.10 5.33
C LEU A 458 8.70 17.20 6.49
N LEU A 459 7.93 16.13 6.22
CA LEU A 459 7.59 15.14 7.24
C LEU A 459 8.85 14.49 7.83
N MET A 460 9.75 14.03 6.95
CA MET A 460 10.99 13.35 7.35
C MET A 460 12.00 14.26 8.06
N ALA A 461 12.00 15.57 7.75
CA ALA A 461 12.87 16.55 8.38
C ALA A 461 12.24 17.25 9.61
N GLY A 462 10.93 17.12 9.79
CA GLY A 462 10.19 17.73 10.90
C GLY A 462 9.57 16.66 11.81
N PRO A 463 8.26 16.40 11.75
CA PRO A 463 7.57 15.49 12.68
C PRO A 463 8.18 14.09 12.81
N LEU A 464 8.78 13.55 11.74
CA LEU A 464 9.38 12.21 11.71
C LEU A 464 10.92 12.23 11.84
N VAL A 465 11.53 13.36 12.19
CA VAL A 465 13.00 13.52 12.19
C VAL A 465 13.73 12.49 13.05
N ARG A 466 13.17 12.10 14.20
CA ARG A 466 13.77 11.09 15.08
C ARG A 466 13.84 9.72 14.41
N TRP A 467 12.78 9.34 13.69
CA TRP A 467 12.73 8.09 12.93
C TRP A 467 13.68 8.13 11.74
N THR A 468 13.76 9.26 11.04
CA THR A 468 14.73 9.51 9.98
C THR A 468 16.16 9.37 10.48
N GLN A 469 16.52 10.05 11.58
CA GLN A 469 17.87 9.98 12.15
C GLN A 469 18.21 8.56 12.60
N ALA A 470 17.29 7.87 13.26
CA ALA A 470 17.47 6.47 13.65
C ALA A 470 17.69 5.57 12.43
N ARG A 471 16.94 5.77 11.35
CA ARG A 471 17.10 5.03 10.08
C ARG A 471 18.52 5.17 9.52
N PHE A 472 19.01 6.41 9.39
CA PHE A 472 20.36 6.68 8.87
C PHE A 472 21.45 6.18 9.83
N ALA A 473 21.27 6.36 11.15
CA ALA A 473 22.22 5.89 12.15
C ALA A 473 22.34 4.35 12.14
N CYS A 474 21.22 3.62 12.11
CA CYS A 474 21.22 2.17 11.97
C CYS A 474 21.84 1.69 10.65
N GLY A 475 21.55 2.39 9.54
CA GLY A 475 22.16 2.09 8.25
C GLY A 475 23.68 2.29 8.25
N VAL A 476 24.18 3.40 8.79
CA VAL A 476 25.63 3.66 8.89
C VAL A 476 26.29 2.67 9.86
N LEU A 477 25.70 2.44 11.03
CA LEU A 477 26.23 1.51 12.02
C LEU A 477 26.32 0.09 11.44
N GLY A 478 25.19 -0.44 10.99
CA GLY A 478 25.08 -1.83 10.54
C GLY A 478 25.72 -2.09 9.19
N GLY A 479 25.53 -1.19 8.23
CA GLY A 479 25.95 -1.42 6.86
C GLY A 479 27.28 -0.78 6.46
N VAL A 480 27.87 0.08 7.30
CA VAL A 480 29.18 0.73 7.00
C VAL A 480 30.21 0.50 8.10
N LEU A 481 29.91 0.89 9.34
CA LEU A 481 30.88 0.85 10.45
C LEU A 481 31.20 -0.58 10.88
N MET A 482 30.18 -1.41 11.17
CA MET A 482 30.42 -2.79 11.60
C MET A 482 31.10 -3.64 10.52
N PRO A 483 30.74 -3.57 9.22
CA PRO A 483 31.49 -4.25 8.17
C PRO A 483 32.94 -3.76 8.08
N ALA A 484 33.21 -2.46 8.24
CA ALA A 484 34.58 -1.95 8.25
C ALA A 484 35.39 -2.49 9.42
N VAL A 485 34.81 -2.60 10.62
CA VAL A 485 35.45 -3.24 11.77
C VAL A 485 35.68 -4.72 11.51
N LEU A 486 34.69 -5.45 10.96
CA LEU A 486 34.85 -6.87 10.64
C LEU A 486 36.02 -7.12 9.70
N ARG A 487 36.24 -6.26 8.70
CA ARG A 487 37.41 -6.36 7.81
C ARG A 487 38.75 -6.33 8.55
N THR A 488 38.83 -5.65 9.70
CA THR A 488 40.02 -5.64 10.57
C THR A 488 40.11 -6.84 11.51
N LEU A 489 39.02 -7.58 11.71
CA LEU A 489 38.98 -8.77 12.56
C LEU A 489 39.17 -10.07 11.76
N ILE A 490 38.78 -10.07 10.48
CA ILE A 490 38.89 -11.22 9.59
C ILE A 490 40.36 -11.59 9.40
N GLY A 491 40.72 -12.82 9.78
CA GLY A 491 42.09 -13.34 9.68
C GLY A 491 42.92 -13.14 10.95
N ASP A 492 42.64 -12.08 11.72
CA ASP A 492 43.36 -11.75 12.95
C ASP A 492 42.74 -12.37 14.21
N VAL A 493 41.42 -12.59 14.20
CA VAL A 493 40.70 -13.15 15.35
C VAL A 493 39.88 -14.37 14.94
N ALA A 494 39.81 -15.36 15.84
CA ALA A 494 38.99 -16.54 15.66
C ALA A 494 37.49 -16.19 15.47
N PRO A 495 36.74 -16.90 14.60
CA PRO A 495 35.32 -16.66 14.38
C PRO A 495 34.45 -16.74 15.64
N SER A 496 34.84 -17.58 16.60
CA SER A 496 34.15 -17.77 17.89
C SER A 496 34.46 -16.71 18.93
N SER A 497 35.34 -15.75 18.62
CA SER A 497 35.68 -14.67 19.55
C SER A 497 34.49 -13.77 19.85
N VAL A 498 34.46 -13.23 21.08
CA VAL A 498 33.42 -12.30 21.52
C VAL A 498 33.36 -11.07 20.61
N SER A 499 34.51 -10.54 20.17
CA SER A 499 34.56 -9.38 19.27
C SER A 499 33.90 -9.67 17.91
N MET A 500 34.19 -10.82 17.29
CA MET A 500 33.59 -11.22 16.02
C MET A 500 32.07 -11.41 16.14
N LEU A 501 31.63 -12.12 17.20
CA LEU A 501 30.23 -12.41 17.45
C LEU A 501 29.41 -11.13 17.74
N VAL A 502 29.91 -10.27 18.63
CA VAL A 502 29.25 -9.01 18.99
C VAL A 502 29.17 -8.07 17.78
N THR A 503 30.28 -7.89 17.05
CA THR A 503 30.29 -7.01 15.87
C THR A 503 29.31 -7.49 14.80
N SER A 504 29.24 -8.81 14.57
CA SER A 504 28.31 -9.40 13.60
C SER A 504 26.86 -9.34 14.06
N ALA A 505 26.60 -9.48 15.37
CA ALA A 505 25.27 -9.30 15.93
C ALA A 505 24.80 -7.84 15.80
N VAL A 506 25.67 -6.86 16.10
CA VAL A 506 25.35 -5.43 15.92
C VAL A 506 25.11 -5.13 14.45
N LEU A 507 25.93 -5.65 13.53
CA LEU A 507 25.73 -5.54 12.08
C LEU A 507 24.32 -6.02 11.69
N ALA A 508 23.98 -7.27 12.04
CA ALA A 508 22.72 -7.89 11.62
C ALA A 508 21.50 -7.15 12.18
N ASN A 509 21.53 -6.82 13.48
CA ASN A 509 20.43 -6.12 14.14
C ASN A 509 20.29 -4.68 13.64
N ALA A 510 21.38 -3.94 13.48
CA ALA A 510 21.32 -2.57 12.98
C ALA A 510 20.86 -2.51 11.51
N CYS A 511 21.27 -3.46 10.67
CA CYS A 511 20.73 -3.60 9.31
C CYS A 511 19.23 -3.89 9.34
N LEU A 512 18.78 -4.90 10.09
CA LEU A 512 17.36 -5.26 10.16
C LEU A 512 16.49 -4.11 10.70
N VAL A 513 16.88 -3.50 11.82
CA VAL A 513 16.18 -2.36 12.42
C VAL A 513 16.20 -1.16 11.47
N GLY A 514 17.33 -0.88 10.82
CA GLY A 514 17.42 0.17 9.82
C GLY A 514 16.43 -0.04 8.67
N GLU A 515 16.31 -1.25 8.17
CA GLU A 515 15.38 -1.57 7.09
C GLU A 515 13.91 -1.60 7.55
N LEU A 516 13.61 -1.92 8.81
CA LEU A 516 12.26 -1.74 9.39
C LEU A 516 11.90 -0.26 9.52
N LEU A 517 12.85 0.58 9.95
CA LEU A 517 12.66 2.04 10.03
C LEU A 517 12.47 2.68 8.66
N GLU A 518 13.15 2.18 7.62
CA GLU A 518 12.91 2.63 6.25
C GLU A 518 11.46 2.35 5.86
N ARG A 519 10.97 1.12 6.09
CA ARG A 519 9.59 0.74 5.75
C ARG A 519 8.57 1.50 6.58
N TYR A 520 8.89 1.83 7.83
CA TYR A 520 8.10 2.75 8.62
C TYR A 520 7.98 4.12 7.95
N LEU A 521 9.08 4.71 7.52
CA LEU A 521 9.09 6.00 6.81
C LEU A 521 8.40 5.89 5.44
N PHE A 522 8.52 4.75 4.75
CA PHE A 522 7.85 4.46 3.49
C PHE A 522 6.33 4.64 3.59
N PHE A 523 5.72 4.18 4.70
CA PHE A 523 4.29 4.40 4.97
C PHE A 523 4.01 5.74 5.62
N ALA A 524 4.70 6.09 6.71
CA ALA A 524 4.37 7.25 7.53
C ALA A 524 4.61 8.58 6.80
N ALA A 525 5.59 8.65 5.90
CA ALA A 525 6.01 9.89 5.25
C ALA A 525 5.31 10.16 3.89
N VAL A 526 4.49 9.24 3.38
CA VAL A 526 3.80 9.46 2.10
C VAL A 526 2.73 10.56 2.23
N ALA A 527 2.82 11.60 1.39
CA ALA A 527 1.75 12.58 1.28
C ALA A 527 0.57 11.95 0.52
N SER A 528 -0.52 11.62 1.22
CA SER A 528 -1.71 11.04 0.59
C SER A 528 -2.45 12.09 -0.23
N PRO A 529 -2.81 11.80 -1.50
CA PRO A 529 -3.89 12.53 -2.16
C PRO A 529 -5.18 12.33 -1.35
N ARG A 530 -6.01 13.38 -1.32
CA ARG A 530 -7.34 13.37 -0.70
C ARG A 530 -8.14 14.55 -1.23
N MET A 531 -9.43 14.54 -0.94
CA MET A 531 -10.28 15.69 -1.24
C MET A 531 -9.88 16.92 -0.43
N PRO A 532 -9.91 18.11 -1.04
CA PRO A 532 -9.21 19.28 -0.52
C PRO A 532 -9.89 19.86 0.72
N GLY A 533 -9.07 20.35 1.65
CA GLY A 533 -9.52 21.21 2.74
C GLY A 533 -10.15 20.49 3.92
N THR A 534 -10.09 19.16 3.95
CA THR A 534 -10.55 18.33 5.07
C THR A 534 -9.50 18.36 6.19
N LEU A 535 -9.81 19.05 7.29
CA LEU A 535 -8.94 19.03 8.47
C LEU A 535 -8.98 17.63 9.11
N ARG A 536 -7.81 17.04 9.37
CA ARG A 536 -7.72 15.83 10.20
C ARG A 536 -8.00 16.23 11.65
N SER A 537 -8.95 15.55 12.28
CA SER A 537 -9.09 15.51 13.74
C SER A 537 -7.90 14.79 14.36
#